data_AF-A0A1C5L2D8-F1
#
_entry.id   AF-A0A1C5L2D8-F1
#
_cell.length_a   1.000
_cell.length_b   1.000
_cell.length_c   1.000
_cell.angle_alpha   90.00
_cell.angle_beta   90.00
_cell.angle_gamma   90.00
#
_symmetry.space_group_name_H-M   'P 1'
#
loop_
_entity.id
_entity.type
_entity.pdbx_description
1 polymer ?
#
loop_
_entity_poly.entity_id
_entity_poly.type
_entity_poly.pdbx_seq_one_letter_code
_entity_poly.pdbx_strand_id
1 'polypeptide(L)'
;MEKYINATRLIGVLDSAIARTMARGNAKSIDDMWCDMAMQYTKRILEEEISAGGEFRRVVHAHWIEHFEDFGESFFVECSACHSSKNIDESKFCPDCGAVMDEEVK
;
A
#
# COMPACT_ATOMS: atom_id res chain seq x y z
N MET A 1 9.62 -6.95 12.51
CA MET A 1 8.28 -7.51 12.26
C MET A 1 7.66 -6.63 11.19
N GLU A 2 7.29 -7.15 10.02
CA GLU A 2 6.49 -6.38 9.07
C GLU A 2 5.15 -6.09 9.75
N LYS A 3 4.93 -4.82 10.12
CA LYS A 3 3.73 -4.40 10.87
C LYS A 3 2.44 -4.62 10.08
N TYR A 4 2.54 -4.79 8.76
CA TYR A 4 1.43 -4.91 7.83
C TYR A 4 1.71 -5.99 6.78
N ILE A 5 0.64 -6.58 6.25
CA ILE A 5 0.66 -7.54 5.14
C ILE A 5 0.53 -6.78 3.82
N ASN A 6 1.54 -6.94 2.95
CA ASN A 6 1.53 -6.36 1.60
C ASN A 6 0.44 -6.96 0.72
N ALA A 7 -0.55 -6.14 0.36
CA ALA A 7 -1.67 -6.50 -0.50
C ALA A 7 -1.53 -6.03 -1.96
N THR A 8 -0.46 -5.32 -2.34
CA THR A 8 -0.32 -4.70 -3.69
C THR A 8 -0.49 -5.71 -4.80
N ARG A 9 0.22 -6.85 -4.72
CA ARG A 9 0.17 -7.88 -5.77
C ARG A 9 -1.20 -8.54 -5.84
N LEU A 10 -1.83 -8.81 -4.69
CA LEU A 10 -3.16 -9.43 -4.63
C LEU A 10 -4.21 -8.54 -5.28
N ILE A 11 -4.21 -7.24 -4.95
CA ILE A 11 -5.12 -6.25 -5.54
C ILE A 11 -4.93 -6.19 -7.06
N GLY A 12 -3.68 -6.13 -7.54
CA GLY A 12 -3.40 -6.13 -8.98
C GLY A 12 -3.88 -7.40 -9.70
N VAL A 13 -3.81 -8.57 -9.05
CA VAL A 13 -4.36 -9.82 -9.58
C VAL A 13 -5.89 -9.76 -9.66
N LEU A 14 -6.56 -9.24 -8.62
CA LEU A 14 -8.02 -9.05 -8.61
C LEU A 14 -8.47 -8.07 -9.70
N ASP A 15 -7.79 -6.94 -9.84
CA ASP A 15 -8.07 -5.95 -10.90
C ASP A 15 -7.93 -6.56 -12.29
N SER A 16 -6.85 -7.30 -12.52
CA SER A 16 -6.61 -7.99 -13.79
C SER A 16 -7.69 -9.05 -14.07
N ALA A 17 -8.14 -9.78 -13.04
CA ALA A 17 -9.21 -10.77 -13.19
C ALA A 17 -10.54 -10.13 -13.56
N ILE A 18 -10.93 -9.06 -12.86
CA ILE A 18 -12.16 -8.31 -13.12
C ILE A 18 -12.13 -7.70 -14.53
N ALA A 19 -11.01 -7.09 -14.93
CA ALA A 19 -10.86 -6.49 -16.26
C ALA A 19 -11.00 -7.53 -17.39
N ARG A 20 -10.40 -8.72 -17.23
CA ARG A 20 -10.55 -9.83 -18.21
C ARG A 20 -12.01 -10.24 -18.36
N THR A 21 -12.76 -10.30 -17.27
CA THR A 21 -14.18 -10.65 -17.31
C THR A 21 -15.01 -9.56 -17.97
N MET A 22 -14.70 -8.27 -17.75
CA MET A 22 -15.36 -7.16 -18.46
C MET A 22 -15.12 -7.19 -19.98
N ALA A 23 -13.93 -7.60 -20.43
CA ALA A 23 -13.59 -7.68 -21.85
C ALA A 23 -14.41 -8.73 -22.65
N ARG A 24 -15.05 -9.72 -21.99
CA ARG A 24 -15.86 -10.75 -22.64
C ARG A 24 -17.24 -10.27 -23.14
N GLY A 25 -17.67 -9.04 -22.82
CA GLY A 25 -18.94 -8.48 -23.30
C GLY A 25 -20.17 -9.31 -22.88
N ASN A 26 -21.19 -9.38 -23.74
CA ASN A 26 -22.48 -10.05 -23.45
C ASN A 26 -22.43 -11.59 -23.50
N ALA A 27 -21.30 -12.21 -23.84
CA ALA A 27 -21.15 -13.66 -23.96
C ALA A 27 -20.67 -14.32 -22.65
N LYS A 28 -21.16 -13.86 -21.49
CA LYS A 28 -20.80 -14.44 -20.19
C LYS A 28 -21.70 -15.64 -19.89
N SER A 29 -21.10 -16.77 -19.51
CA SER A 29 -21.86 -17.85 -18.90
C SER A 29 -22.36 -17.43 -17.50
N ILE A 30 -23.33 -18.18 -16.94
CA ILE A 30 -23.76 -17.98 -15.55
C ILE A 30 -22.54 -18.12 -14.64
N ASP A 31 -21.72 -19.15 -14.81
CA ASP A 31 -20.50 -19.37 -14.02
C ASP A 31 -19.55 -18.16 -14.06
N ASP A 32 -19.32 -17.57 -15.25
CA ASP A 32 -18.50 -16.36 -15.39
C ASP A 32 -19.06 -15.18 -14.59
N MET A 33 -20.39 -15.02 -14.54
CA MET A 33 -21.03 -13.95 -13.75
C MET A 33 -20.82 -14.16 -12.24
N TRP A 34 -20.95 -15.40 -11.76
CA TRP A 34 -20.72 -15.72 -10.34
C TRP A 34 -19.26 -15.48 -9.95
N CYS A 35 -18.32 -15.90 -10.78
CA CYS A 35 -16.90 -15.61 -10.57
C CYS A 35 -16.61 -14.09 -10.55
N ASP A 36 -17.21 -13.32 -11.47
CA ASP A 36 -17.06 -11.85 -11.51
C ASP A 36 -17.55 -11.21 -10.21
N MET A 37 -18.76 -11.55 -9.76
CA MET A 37 -19.32 -11.05 -8.51
C MET A 37 -18.46 -11.42 -7.29
N ALA A 38 -17.97 -12.66 -7.23
CA ALA A 38 -17.12 -13.12 -6.14
C ALA A 38 -15.78 -12.34 -6.09
N MET A 39 -15.15 -12.10 -7.24
CA MET A 39 -13.90 -11.33 -7.33
C MET A 39 -14.12 -9.87 -6.95
N GLN A 40 -15.20 -9.25 -7.43
CA GLN A 40 -15.57 -7.88 -7.07
C GLN A 40 -15.86 -7.75 -5.57
N TYR A 41 -16.59 -8.70 -4.99
CA TYR A 41 -16.89 -8.70 -3.56
C TYR A 41 -15.64 -8.90 -2.70
N THR A 42 -14.76 -9.82 -3.12
CA THR A 42 -13.47 -10.05 -2.44
C THR A 42 -12.60 -8.80 -2.47
N LYS A 43 -12.51 -8.13 -3.63
CA LYS A 43 -11.78 -6.85 -3.74
C LYS A 43 -12.36 -5.80 -2.79
N ARG A 44 -13.69 -5.66 -2.75
CA ARG A 44 -14.37 -4.71 -1.86
C ARG A 44 -14.01 -4.95 -0.38
N ILE A 45 -14.12 -6.19 0.11
CA ILE A 45 -13.77 -6.51 1.51
C ILE A 45 -12.32 -6.14 1.80
N LEU A 46 -11.39 -6.49 0.90
CA LEU A 46 -9.98 -6.17 1.08
C LEU A 46 -9.74 -4.65 1.14
N GLU A 47 -10.41 -3.87 0.29
CA GLU A 47 -10.29 -2.40 0.29
C GLU A 47 -10.93 -1.75 1.53
N GLU A 48 -12.03 -2.32 2.03
CA GLU A 48 -12.67 -1.90 3.29
C GLU A 48 -11.73 -2.16 4.49
N GLU A 49 -11.11 -3.33 4.58
CA GLU A 49 -10.13 -3.66 5.63
C GLU A 49 -8.90 -2.73 5.60
N ILE A 50 -8.38 -2.44 4.39
CA ILE A 50 -7.28 -1.47 4.22
C ILE A 50 -7.70 -0.08 4.72
N SER A 51 -8.92 0.36 4.35
CA SER A 51 -9.43 1.68 4.71
C SER A 51 -9.74 1.82 6.19
N ALA A 52 -10.14 0.72 6.85
CA ALA A 52 -10.34 0.65 8.30
C ALA A 52 -9.01 0.65 9.09
N GLY A 53 -7.86 0.65 8.40
CA GLY A 53 -6.55 0.63 9.04
C GLY A 53 -6.17 -0.74 9.58
N GLY A 54 -6.75 -1.81 9.04
CA GLY A 54 -6.42 -3.19 9.39
C GLY A 54 -5.01 -3.62 9.01
N GLU A 55 -4.75 -4.93 9.05
CA GLU A 55 -3.42 -5.50 8.85
C GLU A 55 -2.94 -5.45 7.39
N PHE A 56 -3.85 -5.35 6.42
CA PHE A 56 -3.51 -5.29 5.00
C PHE A 56 -3.24 -3.85 4.56
N ARG A 57 -2.18 -3.65 3.76
CA ARG A 57 -1.91 -2.36 3.11
C ARG A 57 -1.33 -2.54 1.72
N ARG A 58 -1.60 -1.57 0.83
CA ARG A 58 -0.79 -1.39 -0.38
C ARG A 58 0.61 -0.94 0.05
N VAL A 59 1.64 -1.45 -0.62
CA VAL A 59 3.01 -0.93 -0.47
C VAL A 59 3.01 0.53 -0.86
N VAL A 60 3.53 1.34 0.06
CA VAL A 60 3.87 2.74 -0.18
C VAL A 60 5.38 2.80 -0.23
N HIS A 61 5.93 3.38 -1.28
CA HIS A 61 7.35 3.68 -1.39
C HIS A 61 7.57 5.12 -0.93
N ALA A 62 8.68 5.38 -0.25
CA ALA A 62 9.02 6.66 0.34
C ALA A 62 10.54 6.82 0.45
N HIS A 63 10.97 7.99 0.92
CA HIS A 63 12.34 8.26 1.33
C HIS A 63 12.33 9.07 2.64
N TRP A 64 13.48 9.11 3.31
CA TRP A 64 13.70 9.93 4.49
C TRP A 64 14.07 11.36 4.06
N ILE A 65 13.36 12.36 4.58
CA ILE A 65 13.69 13.77 4.45
C ILE A 65 14.51 14.15 5.68
N GLU A 66 15.74 14.62 5.47
CA GLU A 66 16.64 15.02 6.56
C GLU A 66 16.36 16.47 6.97
N HIS A 67 16.17 16.70 8.27
CA HIS A 67 16.01 18.03 8.84
C HIS A 67 17.20 18.37 9.73
N PHE A 68 17.82 19.52 9.48
CA PHE A 68 18.92 20.07 10.27
C PHE A 68 18.43 21.32 11.00
N GLU A 69 18.49 21.33 12.33
CA GLU A 69 18.38 22.57 13.10
C GLU A 69 19.77 23.22 13.26
N ASP A 70 19.94 24.39 12.62
CA ASP A 70 21.06 25.28 12.89
C ASP A 70 21.00 25.68 14.38
N PHE A 71 22.02 25.32 15.17
CA PHE A 71 22.22 25.65 16.61
C PHE A 71 21.75 24.65 17.70
N GLY A 72 21.72 23.35 17.44
CA GLY A 72 21.92 22.37 18.53
C GLY A 72 21.11 21.07 18.47
N GLU A 73 21.74 20.05 17.88
CA GLU A 73 21.60 18.62 18.19
C GLU A 73 20.25 17.90 17.98
N SER A 74 19.26 18.44 17.26
CA SER A 74 18.17 17.59 16.74
C SER A 74 18.30 17.36 15.24
N PHE A 75 19.02 16.30 14.87
CA PHE A 75 18.87 15.68 13.54
C PHE A 75 17.73 14.66 13.64
N PHE A 76 16.67 14.91 12.89
CA PHE A 76 15.59 13.95 12.72
C PHE A 76 15.32 13.73 11.24
N VAL A 77 14.73 12.57 10.95
CA VAL A 77 14.26 12.22 9.62
C VAL A 77 12.75 12.21 9.60
N GLU A 78 12.18 12.70 8.52
CA GLU A 78 10.75 12.70 8.28
C GLU A 78 10.41 11.73 7.14
N CYS A 79 9.35 10.93 7.30
CA CYS A 79 8.88 10.06 6.22
C CYS A 79 8.17 10.90 5.15
N SER A 80 8.64 10.85 3.89
CA SER A 80 8.01 11.60 2.78
C SER A 80 6.55 11.22 2.49
N ALA A 81 6.09 10.05 2.96
CA ALA A 81 4.73 9.56 2.71
C ALA A 81 3.71 9.92 3.81
N CYS A 82 4.11 9.93 5.08
CA CYS A 82 3.19 10.21 6.20
C CYS A 82 3.61 11.37 7.09
N HIS A 83 4.75 12.01 6.80
CA HIS A 83 5.28 13.16 7.50
C HIS A 83 5.48 12.94 9.01
N SER A 84 5.64 11.67 9.44
CA SER A 84 6.02 11.39 10.81
C SER A 84 7.52 11.55 10.96
N SER A 85 7.91 12.32 11.97
CA SER A 85 9.30 12.58 12.31
C SER A 85 9.78 11.55 13.34
N LYS A 86 10.99 11.05 13.14
CA LYS A 86 11.68 10.20 14.11
C LYS A 86 13.15 10.59 14.18
N ASN A 87 13.82 10.20 15.26
CA ASN A 87 15.28 10.26 15.30
C ASN A 87 15.87 9.40 14.16
N ILE A 88 17.06 9.76 13.69
CA ILE A 88 17.76 9.01 12.62
C ILE A 88 17.76 7.53 12.96
N ASP A 89 17.29 6.73 12.01
CA ASP A 89 17.37 5.29 12.07
C ASP A 89 17.39 4.75 10.64
N GLU A 90 18.36 3.86 10.37
CA GLU A 90 18.60 3.16 9.10
C GLU A 90 17.49 2.16 8.72
N SER A 91 16.36 2.16 9.42
CA SER A 91 15.21 1.34 9.08
C SER A 91 14.80 1.51 7.62
N LYS A 92 14.70 0.37 6.94
CA LYS A 92 14.16 0.22 5.59
C LYS A 92 12.65 0.51 5.50
N PHE A 93 11.98 0.72 6.63
CA PHE A 93 10.54 0.95 6.69
C PHE A 93 10.18 2.10 7.62
N CYS A 94 9.11 2.84 7.30
CA CYS A 94 8.48 3.77 8.23
C CYS A 94 7.73 3.01 9.34
N PRO A 95 8.00 3.27 10.62
CA PRO A 95 7.33 2.58 11.74
C PRO A 95 5.85 2.96 11.87
N ASP A 96 5.47 4.15 11.40
CA ASP A 96 4.10 4.67 11.55
C ASP A 96 3.21 4.17 10.40
N CYS A 97 3.59 4.47 9.16
CA CYS A 97 2.78 4.14 7.98
C CYS A 97 3.14 2.82 7.30
N GLY A 98 4.34 2.26 7.55
CA GLY A 98 4.81 1.02 6.92
C GLY A 98 5.42 1.21 5.53
N ALA A 99 5.64 2.45 5.07
CA ALA A 99 6.25 2.72 3.77
C ALA A 99 7.68 2.15 3.68
N VAL A 100 8.06 1.65 2.50
CA VAL A 100 9.40 1.15 2.18
C VAL A 100 10.29 2.33 1.78
N MET A 101 11.47 2.42 2.38
CA MET A 101 12.41 3.53 2.21
C MET A 101 13.41 3.26 1.08
N ASP A 102 12.90 3.11 -0.13
CA ASP A 102 13.66 2.74 -1.34
C ASP A 102 13.52 3.73 -2.50
N GLU A 103 12.81 4.85 -2.32
CA GLU A 103 12.79 5.92 -3.31
C GLU A 103 14.12 6.67 -3.37
N GLU A 104 14.57 7.02 -4.57
CA GLU A 104 15.71 7.92 -4.75
C GLU A 104 15.33 9.34 -4.32
N VAL A 105 16.14 9.93 -3.43
CA VAL A 105 16.02 11.35 -3.06
C VAL A 105 16.39 12.20 -4.28
N LYS A 106 15.47 13.07 -4.72
CA LYS A 106 15.69 13.97 -5.86
C LYS A 106 16.19 15.33 -5.44
#